data_AF-T0KJR0-F1
#
_entry.id   AF-T0KJR0-F1
#
_cell.length_a   1.000
_cell.length_b   1.000
_cell.length_c   1.000
_cell.angle_alpha   90.00
_cell.angle_beta   90.00
_cell.angle_gamma   90.00
#
_symmetry.space_group_name_H-M   'P 1'
#
loop_
_entity.id
_entity.type
_entity.pdbx_description
1 polymer ?
#
loop_
_entity_poly.entity_id
_entity_poly.type
_entity_poly.pdbx_seq_one_letter_code
_entity_poly.pdbx_strand_id
1 'polypeptide(L)'
;MDMGNWSHEDAANAQAEGWDIFEASGSMENEHGDRPFQLQSIDEMGALADDMAAWLLVRARALAGNGMHQRALEFLKTRSPAEYSDIINYVPEQTQP
;
A
#
# COMPACT_ATOMS: atom_id res chain seq x y z
N MET A 1 1.16 9.35 14.25
CA MET A 1 2.48 9.90 13.89
C MET A 1 2.33 10.48 12.48
N ASP A 2 2.77 11.71 12.21
CA ASP A 2 2.81 12.23 10.83
C ASP A 2 4.07 11.69 10.16
N MET A 3 3.91 10.79 9.18
CA MET A 3 5.04 10.15 8.49
C MET A 3 5.56 11.01 7.32
N GLY A 4 5.13 12.27 7.23
CA GLY A 4 5.49 13.20 6.15
C GLY A 4 4.34 13.36 5.16
N ASN A 5 4.46 12.76 3.97
CA ASN A 5 3.40 12.83 2.95
C ASN A 5 2.22 11.87 3.19
N TRP A 6 2.27 11.05 4.24
CA TRP A 6 1.17 10.19 4.67
C TRP A 6 0.63 10.71 6.00
N SER A 7 -0.50 11.42 5.92
CA SER A 7 -1.10 12.09 7.07
C SER A 7 -2.02 11.15 7.87
N HIS A 8 -2.39 11.56 9.09
CA HIS A 8 -3.38 10.82 9.88
C HIS A 8 -4.76 10.75 9.19
N GLU A 9 -5.11 11.78 8.42
CA GLU A 9 -6.36 11.81 7.66
C GLU A 9 -6.30 10.83 6.47
N ASP A 10 -5.17 10.76 5.77
CA ASP A 10 -4.95 9.77 4.71
C ASP A 10 -5.02 8.34 5.28
N ALA A 11 -4.34 8.08 6.40
CA ALA A 11 -4.40 6.79 7.08
C ALA A 11 -5.83 6.44 7.52
N ALA A 12 -6.57 7.37 8.13
CA ALA A 12 -7.96 7.11 8.55
C ALA A 12 -8.88 6.81 7.34
N ASN A 13 -8.70 7.51 6.22
CA ASN A 13 -9.48 7.27 5.00
C ASN A 13 -9.10 5.95 4.32
N ALA A 14 -7.80 5.60 4.30
CA ALA A 14 -7.33 4.30 3.81
C ALA A 14 -7.89 3.16 4.66
N GLN A 15 -7.85 3.29 6.00
CA GLN A 15 -8.41 2.32 6.93
C GLN A 15 -9.92 2.15 6.70
N ALA A 16 -10.66 3.22 6.39
CA ALA A 16 -12.07 3.12 6.04
C ALA A 16 -12.33 2.30 4.75
N GLU A 17 -11.33 2.19 3.86
CA GLU A 17 -11.33 1.31 2.69
C GLU A 17 -10.71 -0.07 2.95
N GLY A 18 -10.21 -0.33 4.16
CA GLY A 18 -9.68 -1.63 4.58
C GLY A 18 -8.19 -1.86 4.30
N TRP A 19 -7.41 -0.80 4.09
CA TRP A 19 -5.95 -0.89 3.87
C TRP A 19 -5.21 0.26 4.58
N ASP A 20 -3.91 0.13 4.78
CA ASP A 20 -3.07 1.25 5.22
C ASP A 20 -1.61 1.04 4.79
N ILE A 21 -0.76 2.02 5.10
CA ILE A 21 0.70 1.91 5.00
C ILE A 21 1.27 1.76 6.41
N PHE A 22 1.96 0.65 6.65
CA PHE A 22 2.56 0.31 7.92
C PHE A 22 4.07 0.49 7.90
N GLU A 23 4.65 0.86 9.04
CA GLU A 23 6.10 0.78 9.21
C GLU A 23 6.50 -0.69 9.37
N ALA A 24 7.41 -1.14 8.50
CA ALA A 24 7.91 -2.50 8.42
C ALA A 24 9.39 -2.58 8.83
N SER A 25 9.91 -1.57 9.53
CA SER A 25 11.28 -1.57 10.03
C SER A 25 11.48 -2.72 11.03
N GLY A 26 12.27 -3.72 10.64
CA GLY A 26 12.51 -4.91 11.46
C GLY A 26 11.50 -6.05 11.28
N SER A 27 10.59 -5.98 10.29
CA SER A 27 9.82 -7.15 9.87
C SER A 27 10.71 -8.13 9.10
N MET A 28 10.34 -9.43 9.06
CA MET A 28 11.03 -10.41 8.20
C MET A 28 10.93 -10.04 6.72
N GLU A 29 9.82 -9.42 6.33
CA GLU A 29 9.57 -8.94 4.96
C GLU A 29 10.46 -7.75 4.57
N ASN A 30 11.14 -7.15 5.55
CA ASN A 30 12.13 -6.09 5.38
C ASN A 30 13.52 -6.55 5.87
N GLU A 31 13.84 -7.84 5.76
CA GLU A 31 15.14 -8.38 6.19
C GLU A 31 16.35 -7.70 5.53
N HIS A 32 16.16 -7.16 4.32
CA HIS A 32 17.16 -6.42 3.57
C HIS A 32 17.14 -4.90 3.83
N GLY A 33 16.19 -4.41 4.62
CA GLY A 33 16.06 -2.99 4.97
C GLY A 33 15.58 -2.09 3.82
N ASP A 34 15.14 -2.65 2.69
CA ASP A 34 14.72 -1.93 1.49
C ASP A 34 13.20 -1.65 1.44
N ARG A 35 12.44 -2.16 2.42
CA ARG A 35 10.99 -1.98 2.59
C ARG A 35 10.64 -1.44 3.98
N PRO A 36 11.08 -0.23 4.35
CA PRO A 36 10.73 0.35 5.65
C PRO A 36 9.24 0.64 5.81
N PHE A 37 8.48 0.70 4.71
CA PHE A 37 7.03 0.85 4.71
C PHE A 37 6.37 -0.11 3.72
N GLN A 38 5.24 -0.70 4.10
CA GLN A 38 4.48 -1.64 3.29
C GLN A 38 3.03 -1.22 3.19
N LEU A 39 2.41 -1.44 2.02
CA LEU A 39 0.98 -1.24 1.84
C LEU A 39 0.29 -2.59 2.02
N GLN A 40 -0.57 -2.69 3.03
CA GLN A 40 -1.19 -3.96 3.42
C GLN A 40 -2.70 -3.82 3.55
N SER A 41 -3.42 -4.93 3.39
CA SER A 41 -4.80 -5.03 3.83
C SER A 41 -4.88 -5.05 5.35
N ILE A 42 -5.98 -4.56 5.91
CA ILE A 42 -6.27 -4.66 7.34
C ILE A 42 -7.13 -5.89 7.55
N ASP A 43 -6.49 -7.00 7.93
CA ASP A 43 -7.12 -8.31 8.08
C ASP A 43 -8.34 -8.27 9.00
N GLU A 44 -8.29 -7.50 10.10
CA GLU A 44 -9.40 -7.39 11.06
C GLU A 44 -10.67 -6.78 10.48
N MET A 45 -10.57 -6.04 9.37
CA MET A 45 -11.72 -5.42 8.72
C MET A 45 -12.40 -6.34 7.71
N GLY A 46 -11.67 -7.32 7.15
CA GLY A 46 -12.18 -8.26 6.14
C GLY A 46 -12.76 -7.57 4.88
N ALA A 47 -12.40 -6.31 4.63
CA ALA A 47 -12.89 -5.52 3.49
C ALA A 47 -12.14 -5.85 2.19
N LEU A 48 -10.90 -6.31 2.30
CA LEU A 48 -10.04 -6.76 1.22
C LEU A 48 -9.59 -8.20 1.50
N ALA A 49 -9.32 -8.95 0.44
CA ALA A 49 -8.96 -10.37 0.56
C ALA A 49 -7.54 -10.58 1.08
N ASP A 50 -6.61 -9.72 0.67
CA ASP A 50 -5.18 -9.77 0.98
C ASP A 50 -4.50 -8.45 0.57
N ASP A 51 -3.20 -8.34 0.85
CA ASP A 51 -2.37 -7.19 0.47
C ASP A 51 -2.38 -6.92 -1.03
N MET A 52 -2.46 -7.97 -1.84
CA MET A 52 -2.48 -7.89 -3.30
C MET A 52 -3.78 -7.23 -3.79
N ALA A 53 -4.90 -7.49 -3.13
CA ALA A 53 -6.15 -6.77 -3.36
C ALA A 53 -6.03 -5.29 -2.98
N ALA A 54 -5.33 -4.95 -1.89
CA ALA A 54 -5.03 -3.57 -1.53
C ALA A 54 -4.15 -2.89 -2.58
N TRP A 55 -3.10 -3.56 -3.08
CA TRP A 55 -2.23 -3.05 -4.14
C TRP A 55 -3.02 -2.72 -5.42
N LEU A 56 -3.91 -3.64 -5.83
CA LEU A 56 -4.75 -3.46 -7.00
C LEU A 56 -5.74 -2.30 -6.84
N LEU A 57 -6.42 -2.21 -5.68
CA LEU A 57 -7.33 -1.11 -5.36
C LEU A 57 -6.60 0.23 -5.47
N VAL A 58 -5.46 0.34 -4.78
CA VAL A 58 -4.73 1.61 -4.67
C VAL A 58 -4.21 2.06 -6.03
N ARG A 59 -3.63 1.14 -6.79
CA ARG A 59 -3.17 1.43 -8.16
C ARG A 59 -4.32 1.87 -9.05
N ALA A 60 -5.45 1.16 -9.03
CA ALA A 60 -6.61 1.48 -9.86
C ALA A 60 -7.19 2.87 -9.52
N ARG A 61 -7.34 3.19 -8.23
CA ARG A 61 -7.86 4.49 -7.77
C ARG A 61 -6.90 5.64 -8.06
N ALA A 62 -5.60 5.42 -7.91
CA ALA A 62 -4.59 6.41 -8.28
C ALA A 62 -4.61 6.74 -9.78
N LEU A 63 -4.74 5.71 -10.63
CA LEU A 63 -4.89 5.88 -12.09
C LEU A 63 -6.20 6.58 -12.46
N ALA A 64 -7.26 6.40 -11.68
CA ALA A 64 -8.52 7.12 -11.83
C ALA A 64 -8.47 8.59 -11.33
N GLY A 65 -7.32 9.06 -10.82
CA GLY A 65 -7.13 10.43 -10.36
C GLY A 65 -7.51 10.69 -8.90
N ASN A 66 -7.67 9.66 -8.08
CA ASN A 66 -7.93 9.85 -6.65
C ASN A 66 -6.65 10.32 -5.93
N GLY A 67 -6.73 11.49 -5.29
CA GLY A 67 -5.57 12.14 -4.68
C GLY A 67 -4.95 11.41 -3.48
N MET A 68 -5.75 10.74 -2.64
CA MET A 68 -5.22 9.99 -1.50
C MET A 68 -4.38 8.81 -1.97
N HIS A 69 -4.88 8.07 -2.95
CA HIS A 69 -4.17 6.93 -3.52
C HIS A 69 -2.91 7.34 -4.29
N GLN A 70 -2.94 8.49 -4.96
CA GLN A 70 -1.73 9.09 -5.55
C GLN A 70 -0.69 9.43 -4.49
N ARG A 71 -1.10 10.06 -3.38
CA ARG A 71 -0.22 10.35 -2.24
C ARG A 71 0.37 9.09 -1.62
N ALA A 72 -0.41 8.01 -1.49
CA ALA A 72 0.06 6.71 -1.02
C ALA A 72 1.22 6.19 -1.90
N LEU A 73 1.03 6.19 -3.21
CA LEU A 73 2.06 5.75 -4.16
C LEU A 73 3.28 6.69 -4.18
N GLU A 74 3.10 8.00 -4.06
CA GLU A 74 4.20 8.97 -3.96
C GLU A 74 5.00 8.79 -2.67
N PHE A 75 4.33 8.51 -1.56
CA PHE A 75 4.95 8.19 -0.29
C PHE A 75 5.85 6.95 -0.43
N LEU A 76 5.31 5.84 -0.94
CA LEU A 76 6.06 4.59 -1.14
C LEU A 76 7.20 4.77 -2.14
N LYS A 77 6.97 5.48 -3.26
CA LYS A 77 8.02 5.78 -4.22
C LYS A 77 9.22 6.50 -3.60
N THR A 78 8.97 7.34 -2.59
CA THR A 78 10.00 8.13 -1.92
C THR A 78 10.63 7.39 -0.75
N ARG A 79 9.84 6.66 0.03
CA ARG A 79 10.23 6.10 1.33
C ARG A 79 10.47 4.60 1.31
N SER A 80 9.85 3.88 0.38
CA SER A 80 9.93 2.43 0.23
C SER A 80 9.91 2.04 -1.26
N PRO A 81 10.97 2.37 -2.04
CA PRO A 81 10.96 2.21 -3.49
C PRO A 81 10.78 0.76 -3.97
N ALA A 82 11.25 -0.22 -3.18
CA ALA A 82 11.06 -1.64 -3.47
C ALA A 82 9.58 -2.02 -3.41
N GLU A 83 8.87 -1.59 -2.37
CA GLU A 83 7.43 -1.78 -2.22
C GLU A 83 6.65 -1.10 -3.36
N TYR A 84 7.00 0.15 -3.68
CA TYR A 84 6.41 0.85 -4.82
C TYR A 84 6.61 0.08 -6.14
N SER A 85 7.82 -0.43 -6.37
CA SER A 85 8.13 -1.21 -7.57
C SER A 85 7.24 -2.45 -7.68
N ASP A 86 7.04 -3.16 -6.58
CA ASP A 86 6.19 -4.36 -6.58
C ASP A 86 4.73 -4.01 -6.86
N ILE A 87 4.16 -3.00 -6.20
CA ILE A 87 2.77 -2.56 -6.44
C ILE A 87 2.54 -2.19 -7.90
N ILE A 88 3.48 -1.45 -8.51
CA ILE A 88 3.34 -1.00 -9.90
C ILE A 88 3.52 -2.16 -10.89
N ASN A 89 4.45 -3.07 -10.62
CA ASN A 89 4.74 -4.21 -11.50
C ASN A 89 3.86 -5.43 -11.24
N TYR A 90 3.06 -5.44 -10.18
CA TYR A 90 2.20 -6.56 -9.82
C TYR A 90 1.18 -6.84 -10.94
N VAL A 91 1.30 -8.02 -11.53
CA VAL A 91 0.32 -8.56 -12.47
C VAL A 91 -0.37 -9.72 -11.76
N PRO A 92 -1.68 -9.62 -11.45
CA PRO A 92 -2.38 -10.75 -10.87
C PRO A 92 -2.30 -11.91 -11.86
N GLU A 93 -1.96 -13.10 -11.36
CA GLU A 93 -2.00 -14.30 -12.20
C GLU A 93 -3.39 -14.40 -12.82
N GLN A 94 -3.45 -14.48 -14.16
CA GLN A 94 -4.70 -14.80 -14.81
C GLN A 94 -5.05 -16.21 -14.36
N THR A 95 -6.13 -16.35 -13.59
CA THR A 95 -6.76 -17.65 -13.38
C THR A 95 -7.05 -18.22 -14.77
N GLN A 96 -6.22 -19.20 -15.18
CA GLN A 96 -6.50 -19.97 -16.38
C GLN A 96 -7.89 -20.60 -16.22
N PRO A 97 -8.76 -20.51 -17.25
CA PRO A 97 -10.10 -21.07 -17.20
C PRO A 97 -10.10 -22.59 -17.00
#